data_AF-A0A842XBG4-F1
#
_entry.id   AF-A0A842XBG4-F1
#
_cell.length_a   1.000
_cell.length_b   1.000
_cell.length_c   1.000
_cell.angle_alpha   90.00
_cell.angle_beta   90.00
_cell.angle_gamma   90.00
#
_symmetry.space_group_name_H-M   'P 1'
#
loop_
_entity.id
_entity.type
_entity.pdbx_description
1 polymer ?
#
loop_
_entity_poly.entity_id
_entity_poly.type
_entity_poly.pdbx_seq_one_letter_code
_entity_poly.pdbx_strand_id
1 'polypeptide(L)' 'MAERKKLRDKEGWVKQTTIGEPRLSEIVELYRSLGYEVRLEPVKLDELDEECRRCYESEVDEVKTVYVRKKK' A
#
# COMPACT_ATOMS: atom_id res chain seq x y z
N MET A 1 5.50 -17.14 0.68
CA MET A 1 6.07 -15.86 1.19
C MET A 1 6.86 -15.04 0.15
N ALA A 2 7.32 -15.59 -1.01
CA ALA A 2 8.29 -14.88 -1.89
C ALA A 2 7.78 -14.44 -3.28
N GLU A 3 6.59 -14.86 -3.71
CA GLU A 3 6.18 -14.68 -5.12
C GLU A 3 5.46 -13.35 -5.40
N ARG A 4 4.77 -12.75 -4.42
CA ARG A 4 4.04 -11.49 -4.62
C ARG A 4 4.89 -10.23 -4.59
N LYS A 5 6.01 -10.25 -3.86
CA LYS A 5 7.00 -9.16 -3.90
C LYS A 5 7.64 -9.04 -5.28
N LYS A 6 7.73 -10.14 -6.03
CA LYS A 6 8.37 -10.22 -7.35
C LYS A 6 7.49 -9.77 -8.53
N LEU A 7 6.16 -9.78 -8.42
CA LEU A 7 5.30 -9.33 -9.53
C LEU A 7 5.26 -7.80 -9.67
N ARG A 8 5.40 -7.04 -8.58
CA ARG A 8 5.22 -5.57 -8.58
C ARG A 8 6.39 -4.83 -9.23
N ASP A 9 7.60 -5.36 -9.09
CA ASP A 9 8.80 -4.90 -9.80
C ASP A 9 8.66 -5.01 -11.33
N LYS A 10 7.93 -6.02 -11.84
CA LYS A 10 7.77 -6.24 -13.29
C LYS A 10 6.90 -5.19 -13.99
N GLU A 11 6.02 -4.49 -13.26
CA GLU A 11 5.11 -3.49 -13.83
C GLU A 11 5.47 -2.04 -13.46
N GLY A 12 6.59 -1.84 -12.75
CA GLY A 12 7.09 -0.52 -12.34
C GLY A 12 6.35 0.09 -11.13
N TRP A 13 5.63 -0.72 -10.35
CA TRP A 13 4.91 -0.25 -9.16
C TRP A 13 5.80 -0.30 -7.93
N VAL A 14 6.03 0.87 -7.32
CA VAL A 14 6.85 0.99 -6.12
C VAL A 14 5.94 1.09 -4.90
N LYS A 15 6.19 0.24 -3.90
CA LYS A 15 5.51 0.34 -2.59
C LYS A 15 5.99 1.63 -1.91
N GLN A 16 5.07 2.55 -1.63
CA GLN A 16 5.39 3.77 -0.89
C GLN A 16 5.20 3.59 0.60
N THR A 17 3.99 3.28 1.02
CA THR A 17 3.65 3.20 2.44
C THR A 17 2.43 2.34 2.67
N THR A 18 2.21 1.92 3.91
CA THR A 18 1.02 1.23 4.37
C THR A 18 0.39 2.11 5.43
N ILE A 19 -0.80 2.65 5.16
CA ILE A 19 -1.43 3.66 6.02
C ILE A 19 -2.96 3.57 5.93
N GLY A 20 -3.64 3.96 7.01
CA GLY A 20 -5.09 4.07 7.07
C GLY A 20 -5.60 5.47 6.73
N GLU A 21 -6.92 5.62 6.70
CA GLU A 21 -7.58 6.92 6.54
C GLU A 21 -7.39 7.80 7.78
N PRO A 22 -7.42 9.15 7.66
CA PRO A 22 -7.63 9.93 6.44
C PRO A 22 -6.35 10.13 5.58
N ARG A 23 -5.17 9.83 6.14
CA ARG A 23 -3.88 10.09 5.49
C ARG A 23 -3.69 9.30 4.19
N LEU A 24 -4.30 8.13 4.10
CA LEU A 24 -4.36 7.33 2.88
C LEU A 24 -4.89 8.15 1.70
N SER A 25 -6.06 8.77 1.88
CA SER A 25 -6.76 9.54 0.87
C SER A 25 -5.95 10.79 0.48
N GLU A 26 -5.37 11.49 1.45
CA GLU A 26 -4.48 12.63 1.19
C GLU A 26 -3.28 12.26 0.29
N ILE A 27 -2.60 11.15 0.61
CA ILE A 27 -1.44 10.69 -0.15
C ILE A 27 -1.84 10.26 -1.57
N VAL A 28 -2.98 9.60 -1.72
CA VAL A 28 -3.50 9.17 -3.03
C VAL A 28 -3.79 10.38 -3.91
N GLU A 29 -4.47 11.39 -3.37
CA GLU A 29 -4.76 12.62 -4.11
C GLU A 29 -3.50 13.39 -4.47
N LEU A 30 -2.55 13.51 -3.54
CA LEU A 30 -1.26 14.14 -3.79
C LEU A 30 -0.52 13.47 -4.96
N TYR A 31 -0.34 12.15 -4.92
CA TYR A 31 0.37 11.43 -5.99
C TYR A 31 -0.38 11.50 -7.32
N ARG A 32 -1.71 11.43 -7.33
CA ARG A 32 -2.52 11.62 -8.55
C ARG A 32 -2.34 13.02 -9.13
N SER A 33 -2.34 14.06 -8.30
CA SER A 33 -2.07 15.44 -8.72
C SER A 33 -0.66 15.63 -9.29
N LEU A 34 0.33 14.89 -8.76
CA LEU A 34 1.69 14.87 -9.28
C LEU A 34 1.84 14.09 -10.61
N GLY A 35 0.76 13.51 -11.14
CA GLY A 35 0.78 12.72 -12.38
C GLY A 35 1.24 11.27 -12.20
N TYR A 36 1.32 10.78 -10.96
CA TYR A 36 1.61 9.38 -10.68
C TYR A 36 0.31 8.57 -10.69
N GLU A 37 0.42 7.32 -11.12
CA GLU A 37 -0.64 6.34 -10.91
C GLU A 37 -0.56 5.81 -9.49
N VAL A 38 -1.69 5.78 -8.79
CA VAL A 38 -1.79 5.28 -7.42
C VAL A 38 -2.70 4.06 -7.39
N ARG A 39 -2.20 2.98 -6.80
CA ARG A 39 -2.93 1.73 -6.60
C ARG A 39 -2.94 1.38 -5.13
N LEU A 40 -4.14 1.19 -4.59
CA LEU A 40 -4.36 0.79 -3.20
C LEU A 40 -4.61 -0.70 -3.16
N GLU A 41 -3.91 -1.41 -2.29
CA GLU A 41 -4.18 -2.82 -2.03
C GLU A 41 -4.45 -3.04 -0.54
N PRO A 42 -5.49 -3.82 -0.20
CA PRO A 42 -5.81 -4.13 1.19
C PRO A 42 -4.66 -4.92 1.81
N VAL A 43 -4.32 -4.58 3.06
CA VAL A 43 -3.33 -5.32 3.82
C VAL A 43 -3.96 -6.62 4.30
N LYS A 44 -3.36 -7.76 3.97
CA LYS A 44 -3.74 -9.04 4.57
C LYS A 44 -2.90 -9.25 5.83
N LEU A 45 -3.52 -9.16 7.00
CA LEU A 45 -2.88 -9.47 8.29
C LEU A 45 -2.23 -10.85 8.33
N ASP A 46 -2.76 -11.79 7.54
CA ASP A 46 -2.23 -13.15 7.39
C ASP A 46 -0.76 -13.18 6.91
N GLU A 47 -0.33 -12.14 6.19
CA GLU A 47 1.05 -11.99 5.70
C GLU A 47 1.91 -11.06 6.58
N LEU A 48 1.35 -10.52 7.68
CA LEU A 48 2.08 -9.68 8.63
C LEU A 48 2.59 -10.51 9.82
N ASP A 49 3.85 -10.27 10.19
CA ASP A 49 4.44 -10.80 11.42
C ASP A 49 3.56 -10.47 12.63
N GLU A 50 3.54 -11.39 13.59
CA GLU A 50 2.70 -11.33 14.79
C GLU A 50 2.90 -10.01 15.57
N GLU A 51 4.12 -9.46 15.56
CA GLU A 51 4.43 -8.16 16.16
C GLU A 51 3.79 -6.98 15.44
N CYS A 52 3.68 -7.00 14.11
CA CYS A 52 3.02 -5.94 13.35
C CYS A 52 1.49 -6.07 13.41
N ARG A 53 0.95 -7.30 13.46
CA ARG A 53 -0.50 -7.52 13.57
C ARG A 53 -1.09 -6.86 14.81
N ARG A 54 -0.38 -6.86 15.93
CA ARG A 54 -0.90 -6.33 17.20
C ARG A 54 -1.23 -4.83 17.17
N CYS A 55 -0.55 -4.05 16.33
CA CYS A 55 -0.84 -2.62 16.13
C CYS A 55 -1.95 -2.35 15.11
N TYR A 56 -2.31 -3.34 14.29
CA TYR A 56 -3.29 -3.21 13.20
C TYR A 56 -4.52 -4.13 13.37
N GLU A 57 -4.58 -4.94 14.44
CA GLU A 57 -5.65 -5.91 14.69
C GLU A 57 -7.03 -5.25 14.75
N SER A 58 -7.12 -4.05 15.32
CA SER A 58 -8.38 -3.29 15.43
C SER A 58 -8.78 -2.55 14.15
N GLU A 59 -7.86 -2.31 13.22
CA GLU A 59 -8.03 -1.37 12.10
C GLU A 59 -7.55 -1.95 10.74
N VAL A 60 -7.38 -3.27 10.64
CA VAL A 60 -6.88 -3.93 9.42
C VAL A 60 -7.65 -3.56 8.16
N ASP A 61 -8.97 -3.42 8.28
CA ASP A 61 -9.84 -3.15 7.14
C ASP A 61 -9.64 -1.73 6.61
N GLU A 62 -9.21 -0.82 7.48
CA GLU A 62 -8.98 0.60 7.18
C GLU A 62 -7.57 0.85 6.63
N VAL A 63 -6.62 -0.07 6.86
CA VAL A 63 -5.22 0.10 6.48
C VAL A 63 -4.95 -0.51 5.10
N LYS A 64 -4.52 0.34 4.17
CA LYS A 64 -4.21 -0.07 2.79
C LYS A 64 -2.75 0.23 2.46
N THR A 65 -2.16 -0.60 1.61
CA THR A 65 -0.83 -0.34 1.07
C THR A 65 -0.94 0.47 -0.21
N VAL A 66 -0.25 1.60 -0.22
CA VAL A 66 -0.16 2.53 -1.35
C VAL A 66 1.01 2.14 -2.24
N TYR A 67 0.70 1.88 -3.50
CA TYR A 67 1.65 1.69 -4.56
C TYR A 67 1.56 2.86 -5.53
N VAL A 68 2.71 3.37 -5.95
CA VAL A 68 2.77 4.44 -6.95
C VAL A 68 3.59 4.00 -8.15
N ARG A 69 3.20 4.46 -9.32
CA ARG A 69 3.96 4.30 -10.56
C ARG A 69 4.04 5.63 -11.27
N LYS A 70 5.22 5.94 -11.80
CA LYS A 70 5.39 7.12 -12.67
C LYS A 70 4.82 6.80 -14.05
N LYS A 71 3.80 7.54 -14.50
CA LYS A 71 3.46 7.56 -15.93
C LYS A 71 4.62 8.21 -16.66
N LYS A 72 5.23 7.45 -17.56
CA LYS A 72 6.37 7.88 -18.36
C LYS A 72 5.88 8.49 -19.65
#